data_AF-A0A357NAM5-F1
#
_entry.id   AF-A0A357NAM5-F1
#
_cell.length_a   1.000
_cell.length_b   1.000
_cell.length_c   1.000
_cell.angle_alpha   90.00
_cell.angle_beta   90.00
_cell.angle_gamma   90.00
#
_symmetry.space_group_name_H-M   'P 1'
#
loop_
_entity.id
_entity.type
_entity.pdbx_description
1 polymer ?
#
loop_
_entity_poly.entity_id
_entity_poly.type
_entity_poly.pdbx_seq_one_letter_code
_entity_poly.pdbx_strand_id
1 'polypeptide(L)'
;MLVSEKSFVIPLVDGHRNLLPYLAGIILKELQGGEYPIRFVITKIDQQGYHCELGIISAINLQDAASKLPAIAKLINSAGNALFAHNKRCYENAAQFNAVLLIPTG
;
A
#
# COMPACT_ATOMS: atom_id res chain seq x y z
N MET A 1 12.88 -10.84 9.80
CA MET A 1 11.85 -10.04 9.10
C MET A 1 11.72 -8.76 9.89
N LEU A 2 12.07 -7.62 9.31
CA LEU A 2 11.94 -6.32 9.97
C LEU A 2 10.74 -5.61 9.34
N VAL A 3 9.78 -5.22 10.17
CA VAL A 3 8.70 -4.31 9.77
C VAL A 3 9.13 -2.91 10.16
N SER A 4 9.09 -1.99 9.22
CA SER A 4 9.43 -0.58 9.43
C SER A 4 8.34 0.32 8.85
N GLU A 5 8.35 1.57 9.28
CA GLU A 5 7.44 2.61 8.81
C GLU A 5 8.25 3.80 8.30
N LYS A 6 7.83 4.35 7.16
CA LYS A 6 8.38 5.58 6.60
C LYS A 6 7.25 6.61 6.45
N SER A 7 7.53 7.85 6.86
CA SER A 7 6.60 8.98 6.69
C SER A 7 7.22 10.01 5.75
N PHE A 8 6.44 10.49 4.79
CA PHE A 8 6.90 11.47 3.80
C PHE A 8 5.70 12.19 3.17
N VAL A 9 6.01 13.27 2.46
CA VAL A 9 5.00 14.09 1.77
C VAL A 9 5.13 13.89 0.27
N ILE A 10 4.02 13.55 -0.37
CA ILE A 10 3.91 13.43 -1.83
C ILE A 10 3.23 14.70 -2.37
N PRO A 11 3.77 15.34 -3.44
CA PRO A 11 3.15 16.53 -4.03
C PRO A 11 1.70 16.30 -4.48
N LEU A 12 0.89 17.37 -4.44
CA LEU A 12 -0.47 17.33 -4.96
C LEU A 12 -0.46 17.14 -6.48
N VAL A 13 -1.48 16.43 -6.98
CA VAL A 13 -1.79 16.35 -8.41
C VAL A 13 -3.12 17.04 -8.67
N ASP A 14 -3.21 17.76 -9.78
CA ASP A 14 -4.37 18.58 -10.12
C ASP A 14 -5.68 17.81 -10.08
N GLY A 15 -6.57 18.26 -9.20
CA GLY A 15 -7.89 17.66 -8.99
C GLY A 15 -7.84 16.22 -8.49
N HIS A 16 -6.73 15.77 -7.91
CA HIS A 16 -6.54 14.40 -7.39
C HIS A 16 -6.83 13.29 -8.43
N ARG A 17 -6.68 13.62 -9.72
CA ARG A 17 -6.98 12.70 -10.82
C ARG A 17 -5.87 11.67 -10.98
N ASN A 18 -6.26 10.44 -11.35
CA ASN A 18 -5.33 9.32 -11.55
C ASN A 18 -4.39 9.09 -10.35
N LEU A 19 -4.94 9.26 -9.14
CA LEU A 19 -4.16 9.25 -7.91
C LEU A 19 -3.47 7.91 -7.63
N LEU A 20 -4.15 6.78 -7.87
CA LEU A 20 -3.58 5.45 -7.59
C LEU A 20 -2.29 5.17 -8.41
N PRO A 21 -2.27 5.30 -9.76
CA PRO A 21 -1.03 5.16 -10.53
C PRO A 21 0.05 6.17 -10.14
N TYR A 22 -0.32 7.41 -9.84
CA TYR A 22 0.62 8.45 -9.43
C TYR A 22 1.34 8.08 -8.12
N LEU A 23 0.56 7.71 -7.10
CA LEU A 23 1.09 7.28 -5.81
C LEU A 23 1.93 6.01 -5.98
N ALA A 24 1.42 4.99 -6.68
CA ALA A 24 2.15 3.75 -6.93
C ALA A 24 3.54 4.03 -7.53
N GLY A 25 3.60 4.88 -8.55
CA GLY A 25 4.86 5.22 -9.23
C GLY A 25 5.87 5.95 -8.34
N ILE A 26 5.42 6.69 -7.33
CA ILE A 26 6.30 7.34 -6.34
C ILE A 26 6.76 6.32 -5.30
N ILE A 27 5.83 5.54 -4.74
CA ILE A 27 6.13 4.54 -3.71
C ILE A 27 7.11 3.48 -4.20
N LEU A 28 6.94 3.01 -5.43
CA LEU A 28 7.84 2.02 -6.02
C LEU A 28 9.26 2.56 -6.21
N LYS A 29 9.46 3.89 -6.29
CA LYS A 29 10.78 4.53 -6.36
C LYS A 29 11.40 4.75 -4.98
N GLU A 30 10.58 4.92 -3.95
CA GLU A 30 11.03 5.09 -2.55
C GLU A 30 11.50 3.77 -1.91
N LEU A 31 11.05 2.64 -2.43
CA LEU A 31 11.42 1.31 -1.95
C LEU A 31 12.84 0.94 -2.40
N GLN A 32 13.65 0.47 -1.45
CA GLN A 32 14.96 -0.08 -1.75
C GLN A 32 14.86 -1.56 -2.19
N GLY A 33 15.94 -2.08 -2.79
CA GLY A 33 15.99 -3.48 -3.19
C GLY A 33 15.75 -4.42 -2.00
N GLY A 34 14.73 -5.28 -2.09
CA GLY A 34 14.33 -6.18 -1.00
C GLY A 34 13.36 -5.57 0.02
N GLU A 35 12.88 -4.35 -0.20
CA GLU A 35 11.77 -3.75 0.53
C GLU A 35 10.44 -4.01 -0.18
N TYR A 36 9.42 -4.38 0.59
CA TYR A 36 8.08 -4.67 0.08
C TYR A 36 7.03 -3.85 0.83
N PRO A 37 6.16 -3.10 0.13
CA PRO A 37 5.14 -2.30 0.78
C PRO A 37 3.99 -3.20 1.23
N ILE A 38 3.54 -3.04 2.47
CA ILE A 38 2.40 -3.80 3.01
C ILE A 38 1.23 -2.92 3.41
N ARG A 39 1.46 -1.64 3.65
CA ARG A 39 0.43 -0.68 4.04
C ARG A 39 0.81 0.68 3.47
N PHE A 40 -0.14 1.38 2.90
CA PHE A 40 0.01 2.77 2.51
C PHE A 40 -1.22 3.55 2.97
N VAL A 41 -1.00 4.68 3.65
CA VAL A 41 -2.07 5.52 4.18
C VAL A 41 -1.74 6.99 3.91
N ILE A 42 -2.73 7.74 3.44
CA ILE A 42 -2.69 9.21 3.45
C ILE A 42 -3.33 9.66 4.77
N THR A 43 -2.54 10.27 5.65
CA THR A 43 -2.98 10.69 6.99
C THR A 43 -3.51 12.11 7.01
N LYS A 44 -3.03 12.97 6.10
CA LYS A 44 -3.44 14.36 5.97
C LYS A 44 -3.23 14.85 4.53
N ILE A 45 -4.07 15.79 4.09
CA ILE A 45 -3.88 16.54 2.85
C ILE A 45 -3.88 18.02 3.19
N ASP A 46 -2.85 18.75 2.77
CA ASP A 46 -2.77 20.20 2.90
C ASP A 46 -1.98 20.84 1.74
N GLN A 47 -1.63 22.12 1.87
CA GLN A 47 -0.89 22.86 0.85
C GLN A 47 0.50 22.28 0.54
N GLN A 48 1.07 21.46 1.43
CA GLN A 48 2.37 20.83 1.22
C GLN A 48 2.25 19.52 0.42
N GLY A 49 1.10 18.85 0.46
CA GLY A 49 0.91 17.58 -0.23
C GLY A 49 0.03 16.57 0.51
N TYR A 50 0.13 15.32 0.05
CA TYR A 50 -0.36 14.15 0.76
C TYR A 50 0.68 13.72 1.79
N HIS A 51 0.34 13.84 3.07
CA HIS A 51 1.14 13.30 4.16
C HIS A 51 0.85 11.80 4.23
N CYS A 52 1.90 11.00 4.05
CA CYS A 52 1.76 9.57 3.86
C CYS A 52 2.55 8.78 4.90
N GLU A 53 2.02 7.62 5.27
CA GLU A 53 2.70 6.57 5.99
C GLU A 53 2.80 5.32 5.12
N LEU A 54 4.00 4.75 5.04
CA LEU A 54 4.30 3.54 4.31
C LEU A 54 4.84 2.48 5.27
N GLY A 55 4.08 1.40 5.44
CA GLY A 55 4.52 0.20 6.13
C GLY A 55 5.31 -0.68 5.17
N ILE A 56 6.53 -1.03 5.56
CA ILE A 56 7.50 -1.77 4.76
C ILE A 56 7.91 -3.03 5.50
N ILE A 57 8.03 -4.13 4.76
CA ILE A 57 8.78 -5.30 5.20
C ILE A 57 10.12 -5.26 4.49
N SER A 58 11.20 -5.15 5.26
CA SER A 58 12.56 -5.28 4.76
C SER A 58 13.01 -6.73 4.91
N ALA A 59 13.46 -7.30 3.80
CA ALA A 59 13.79 -8.70 3.72
C ALA A 59 15.28 -8.94 3.66
N ILE A 60 15.84 -9.39 4.79
CA ILE A 60 17.21 -9.88 4.79
C ILE A 60 17.28 -11.27 4.11
N ASN A 61 16.17 -12.02 3.95
CA ASN A 61 16.13 -13.36 3.35
C ASN A 61 14.74 -13.75 2.79
N LEU A 62 14.14 -12.96 1.89
CA LEU A 62 12.81 -13.30 1.35
C LEU A 62 12.84 -14.47 0.35
N GLN A 63 13.97 -14.74 -0.32
CA GLN A 63 14.12 -15.97 -1.13
C GLN A 63 13.99 -17.24 -0.27
N ASP A 64 14.56 -17.25 0.94
CA ASP A 64 14.40 -18.36 1.90
C ASP A 64 13.00 -18.42 2.52
N ALA A 65 12.31 -17.28 2.65
CA ALA A 65 10.94 -17.24 3.14
C ALA A 65 9.92 -17.62 2.04
N ALA A 66 10.19 -17.28 0.78
CA ALA A 66 9.36 -17.60 -0.38
C ALA A 66 9.36 -19.10 -0.67
N SER A 67 10.50 -19.79 -0.48
CA SER A 67 10.59 -21.25 -0.57
C SER A 67 9.82 -21.96 0.55
N LYS A 68 9.69 -21.34 1.73
CA LYS A 68 8.98 -21.90 2.89
C LYS A 68 7.50 -21.50 2.97
N LEU A 69 7.12 -20.35 2.41
CA LEU A 69 5.77 -19.79 2.48
C LEU A 69 5.31 -19.32 1.08
N PRO A 70 4.48 -20.11 0.38
CA PRO A 70 3.97 -19.77 -0.96
C PRO A 70 3.21 -18.45 -1.02
N ALA A 71 2.56 -18.05 0.08
CA ALA A 71 1.84 -16.78 0.20
C ALA A 71 2.79 -15.57 0.11
N ILE A 72 4.01 -15.70 0.66
CA ILE A 72 5.04 -14.67 0.62
C ILE A 72 5.66 -14.59 -0.78
N ALA A 73 5.90 -15.74 -1.42
CA ALA A 73 6.35 -15.80 -2.81
C ALA A 73 5.38 -15.10 -3.76
N LYS A 74 4.06 -15.29 -3.56
CA LYS A 74 3.02 -14.63 -4.33
C LYS A 74 3.00 -13.11 -4.08
N LEU A 75 3.20 -12.67 -2.84
CA LEU A 75 3.37 -11.25 -2.49
C LEU A 75 4.57 -10.63 -3.21
N ILE A 76 5.74 -11.26 -3.16
CA ILE A 76 6.96 -10.79 -3.83
C ILE A 76 6.77 -10.68 -5.35
N ASN A 77 6.20 -11.72 -5.97
CA ASN A 77 5.99 -11.76 -7.41
C ASN A 77 4.89 -10.80 -7.90
N SER A 78 4.04 -10.32 -7.00
CA SER A 78 2.96 -9.36 -7.29
C SER A 78 3.23 -7.93 -6.77
N ALA A 79 4.30 -7.76 -5.99
CA ALA A 79 4.64 -6.54 -5.26
C ALA A 79 4.88 -5.32 -6.14
N GLY A 80 5.11 -5.52 -7.44
CA GLY A 80 5.23 -4.43 -8.38
C GLY A 80 3.99 -3.53 -8.41
N ASN A 81 2.78 -4.02 -8.08
CA ASN A 81 1.56 -3.19 -8.13
C ASN A 81 0.41 -3.64 -7.22
N ALA A 82 0.51 -4.75 -6.46
CA ALA A 82 -0.65 -5.36 -5.80
C ALA A 82 -1.41 -4.41 -4.83
N LEU A 83 -0.71 -3.55 -4.09
CA LEU A 83 -1.34 -2.62 -3.13
C LEU A 83 -2.16 -1.52 -3.85
N PHE A 84 -1.72 -1.11 -5.04
CA PHE A 84 -2.35 -0.05 -5.82
C PHE A 84 -3.23 -0.59 -6.97
N ALA A 85 -3.29 -1.92 -7.13
CA ALA A 85 -4.11 -2.55 -8.13
C ALA A 85 -5.59 -2.42 -7.77
N HIS A 86 -6.34 -1.74 -8.63
CA HIS A 86 -7.78 -1.64 -8.51
C HIS A 86 -8.44 -2.95 -8.94
N ASN A 87 -8.48 -3.92 -8.02
CA ASN A 87 -9.13 -5.21 -8.26
C ASN A 87 -10.57 -5.18 -7.74
N LYS A 88 -11.52 -5.46 -8.64
CA LYS A 88 -12.91 -5.67 -8.24
C LYS A 88 -12.99 -6.98 -7.45
N ARG A 89 -13.70 -7.00 -6.31
CA ARG A 89 -13.97 -8.25 -5.59
C ARG A 89 -14.80 -9.17 -6.48
N CYS A 90 -14.35 -10.40 -6.65
CA CYS A 90 -15.08 -11.40 -7.45
C CYS A 90 -16.24 -12.04 -6.69
N TYR A 91 -16.25 -11.93 -5.36
CA TYR A 91 -17.22 -12.56 -4.48
C TYR A 91 -17.56 -11.63 -3.32
N GLU A 92 -18.81 -11.71 -2.87
CA GLU A 92 -19.29 -11.06 -1.65
C GLU A 92 -19.68 -12.13 -0.62
N ASN A 93 -19.38 -11.88 0.66
CA ASN A 93 -19.91 -12.70 1.74
C ASN A 93 -21.13 -11.99 2.31
N ALA A 94 -22.32 -12.36 1.82
CA ALA A 94 -23.57 -11.76 2.27
C ALA A 94 -24.00 -12.24 3.68
N ALA A 95 -23.42 -13.33 4.19
CA ALA A 95 -23.75 -13.87 5.51
C ALA A 95 -23.04 -13.12 6.66
N GLN A 96 -21.89 -12.49 6.38
CA GLN A 96 -21.12 -11.73 7.35
C GLN A 96 -20.61 -10.44 6.70
N PHE A 97 -21.19 -9.31 7.07
CA PHE A 97 -20.73 -8.00 6.66
C PHE A 97 -20.56 -7.10 7.89
N ASN A 98 -19.57 -6.21 7.82
CA ASN A 98 -19.40 -5.15 8.80
C ASN A 98 -20.14 -3.91 8.29
N ALA A 99 -21.15 -3.46 9.04
CA ALA A 99 -21.77 -2.16 8.82
C ALA A 99 -20.93 -1.08 9.53
N VAL A 100 -20.50 -0.05 8.81
CA VAL A 100 -19.77 1.09 9.38
C VAL A 100 -20.63 2.33 9.20
N LEU A 101 -20.95 3.02 10.30
CA LEU A 101 -21.60 4.33 10.27
C LEU A 101 -20.52 5.40 10.10
N LEU A 102 -20.49 6.03 8.94
CA LEU A 102 -19.64 7.19 8.69
C LEU A 102 -20.42 8.44 9.06
N ILE A 103 -20.04 9.10 10.16
CA ILE A 103 -20.54 10.42 10.52
C ILE A 103 -19.53 11.44 10.00
N PRO A 104 -19.89 12.28 9.01
CA PRO A 104 -19.02 13.35 8.56
C PRO A 104 -18.97 14.44 9.64
N THR A 105 -17.97 14.37 10.50
CA THR A 105 -17.60 15.49 11.38
C THR A 105 -16.75 16.43 10.55
N GLY A 106 -17.41 17.36 9.86
CA GLY A 106 -16.76 18.44 9.10
C GLY A 106 -15.87 19.32 9.96
#